data_AF-A0A257HJL2-F1
#
_entry.id   AF-A0A257HJL2-F1
#
_cell.length_a   1.000
_cell.length_b   1.000
_cell.length_c   1.000
_cell.angle_alpha   90.00
_cell.angle_beta   90.00
_cell.angle_gamma   90.00
#
_symmetry.space_group_name_H-M   'P 1'
#
loop_
_entity.id
_entity.type
_entity.pdbx_description
1 polymer ?
#
loop_
_entity_poly.entity_id
_entity_poly.type
_entity_poly.pdbx_seq_one_letter_code
_entity_poly.pdbx_strand_id
1 'polypeptide(L)'
;MSPTQIDSFLALGLGFAFAGFVASLYAAWRDQPPSFNLLLVGGPTGLAAIPLLAAAGPAIIMRNTLRGRKYERRKIHFVAVATMIASFWSIAIGYQLLKVMAGFGS
;
A
#
# COMPACT_ATOMS: atom_id res chain seq x y z
N MET A 1 -24.47 -1.34 9.94
CA MET A 1 -23.54 -0.63 9.04
C MET A 1 -24.33 -0.14 7.85
N SER A 2 -24.15 1.12 7.44
CA SER A 2 -24.72 1.60 6.18
C SER A 2 -24.01 0.92 4.99
N PRO A 3 -24.65 0.85 3.81
CA PRO A 3 -24.00 0.34 2.60
C PRO A 3 -22.64 1.00 2.31
N THR A 4 -22.57 2.33 2.50
CA THR A 4 -21.32 3.10 2.34
C THR A 4 -20.20 2.70 3.31
N GLN A 5 -20.54 2.27 4.52
CA GLN A 5 -19.57 1.76 5.50
C GLN A 5 -19.04 0.38 5.11
N ILE A 6 -19.90 -0.47 4.53
CA ILE A 6 -19.50 -1.78 4.01
C ILE A 6 -18.53 -1.59 2.83
N ASP A 7 -18.86 -0.70 1.89
CA ASP A 7 -17.99 -0.42 0.74
C ASP A 7 -16.62 0.12 1.19
N SER A 8 -16.61 1.03 2.17
CA SER A 8 -15.36 1.56 2.73
C SER A 8 -14.52 0.48 3.39
N PHE A 9 -15.14 -0.45 4.11
CA PHE A 9 -14.46 -1.56 4.77
C PHE A 9 -13.89 -2.56 3.76
N LEU A 10 -14.67 -2.92 2.73
CA LEU A 10 -14.23 -3.77 1.63
C LEU A 10 -13.09 -3.12 0.84
N ALA A 11 -13.20 -1.82 0.52
CA ALA A 11 -12.16 -1.06 -0.14
C ALA A 11 -10.86 -1.04 0.68
N LEU A 12 -10.96 -0.78 1.99
CA LEU A 12 -9.80 -0.80 2.89
C LEU A 12 -9.08 -2.16 2.83
N GLY A 13 -9.82 -3.25 3.01
CA GLY A 13 -9.27 -4.60 3.01
C GLY A 13 -8.66 -4.99 1.65
N LEU A 14 -9.39 -4.74 0.56
CA LEU A 14 -8.95 -5.03 -0.79
C LEU A 14 -7.70 -4.22 -1.17
N GLY A 15 -7.65 -2.94 -0.80
CA GLY A 15 -6.49 -2.09 -1.02
C GLY A 15 -5.23 -2.58 -0.31
N PHE A 16 -5.35 -3.00 0.95
CA PHE A 16 -4.23 -3.60 1.69
C PHE A 16 -3.79 -4.93 1.08
N ALA A 17 -4.74 -5.79 0.71
CA ALA A 17 -4.45 -7.08 0.08
C ALA A 17 -3.71 -6.89 -1.25
N PHE A 18 -4.18 -5.96 -2.08
CA PHE A 18 -3.54 -5.64 -3.35
C PHE A 18 -2.15 -5.02 -3.17
N ALA A 19 -1.99 -4.06 -2.27
CA ALA A 19 -0.69 -3.47 -1.98
C ALA A 19 0.32 -4.52 -1.48
N GLY A 20 -0.12 -5.43 -0.61
CA GLY A 20 0.67 -6.56 -0.14
C GLY A 20 1.04 -7.52 -1.27
N PHE A 21 0.08 -7.85 -2.14
CA PHE A 21 0.32 -8.70 -3.31
C PHE A 21 1.38 -8.11 -4.25
N VAL A 22 1.24 -6.83 -4.63
CA VAL A 22 2.21 -6.14 -5.49
C VAL A 22 3.60 -6.10 -4.85
N ALA A 23 3.67 -5.81 -3.55
CA ALA A 23 4.94 -5.80 -2.83
C ALA A 23 5.61 -7.17 -2.77
N SER A 24 4.83 -8.23 -2.56
CA SER A 24 5.31 -9.62 -2.57
C SER A 24 5.78 -10.05 -3.96
N LEU A 25 5.04 -9.70 -5.02
CA LEU A 25 5.43 -10.01 -6.39
C LEU A 25 6.76 -9.33 -6.77
N TYR A 26 6.91 -8.04 -6.41
CA TYR A 26 8.18 -7.34 -6.59
C TYR A 26 9.32 -8.03 -5.84
N ALA A 27 9.09 -8.42 -4.58
CA ALA A 27 10.11 -9.09 -3.77
C ALA A 27 10.52 -10.44 -4.34
N ALA A 28 9.57 -11.20 -4.88
CA ALA A 28 9.84 -12.47 -5.54
C ALA A 28 10.69 -12.32 -6.82
N TRP A 29 10.58 -11.17 -7.51
CA TRP A 29 11.34 -10.93 -8.74
C TRP A 29 12.70 -10.26 -8.49
N ARG A 30 12.82 -9.44 -7.45
CA ARG A 30 14.02 -8.62 -7.18
C ARG A 30 14.86 -9.11 -6.01
N ASP A 31 14.46 -10.19 -5.35
CA ASP A 31 15.05 -10.72 -4.10
C ASP A 31 15.15 -9.67 -2.97
N GLN A 32 14.39 -8.59 -3.10
CA GLN A 32 14.34 -7.49 -2.15
C GLN A 32 12.97 -6.82 -2.19
N PRO A 33 12.41 -6.39 -1.05
CA PRO A 33 11.08 -5.82 -1.05
C PRO A 33 11.14 -4.36 -1.53
N PRO A 34 10.05 -3.82 -2.13
CA PRO A 34 10.09 -2.49 -2.74
C PRO A 34 10.32 -1.41 -1.69
N SER A 35 10.98 -0.31 -2.06
CA SER A 35 11.29 0.79 -1.15
C SER A 35 11.10 2.13 -1.84
N PHE A 36 10.66 3.15 -1.10
CA PHE A 36 10.59 4.53 -1.59
C PHE A 36 11.96 5.07 -2.05
N ASN A 37 13.07 4.43 -1.65
CA ASN A 37 14.41 4.75 -2.18
C ASN A 37 14.52 4.57 -3.69
N LEU A 38 13.63 3.80 -4.34
CA LEU A 38 13.58 3.69 -5.80
C LEU A 38 13.33 5.06 -6.47
N LEU A 39 12.64 5.99 -5.80
CA LEU A 39 12.47 7.36 -6.31
C LEU A 39 13.77 8.16 -6.30
N LEU A 40 14.70 7.82 -5.39
CA LEU A 40 15.98 8.51 -5.24
C LEU A 40 17.01 8.08 -6.29
N VAL A 41 16.77 6.98 -7.01
CA VAL A 41 17.62 6.52 -8.13
C VAL A 41 17.61 7.56 -9.27
N GLY A 42 16.53 8.33 -9.41
CA GLY A 42 16.37 9.31 -10.47
C GLY A 42 16.28 8.69 -11.87
N GLY A 43 16.26 9.57 -12.88
CA GLY A 43 16.19 9.17 -14.29
C GLY A 43 14.97 8.31 -14.65
N PRO A 44 15.04 7.57 -15.77
CA PRO A 44 13.94 6.71 -16.23
C PRO A 44 13.52 5.65 -15.21
N THR A 45 14.48 5.11 -14.45
CA THR A 45 14.22 4.09 -13.43
C THR A 45 13.39 4.63 -12.27
N GLY A 46 13.71 5.82 -11.76
CA GLY A 46 12.93 6.48 -10.71
C GLY A 46 11.51 6.80 -11.16
N LEU A 47 11.34 7.25 -12.41
CA LEU A 47 10.01 7.49 -13.00
C LEU A 47 9.21 6.19 -13.15
N ALA A 48 9.83 5.12 -13.63
CA ALA A 48 9.20 3.80 -13.77
C ALA A 48 8.79 3.18 -12.42
N ALA A 49 9.40 3.61 -11.31
CA ALA A 49 9.05 3.14 -9.97
C ALA A 49 7.74 3.77 -9.43
N ILE A 50 7.29 4.91 -9.96
CA ILE A 50 6.09 5.62 -9.49
C ILE A 50 4.85 4.71 -9.45
N PRO A 51 4.43 4.03 -10.54
CA PRO A 51 3.24 3.18 -10.51
C PRO A 51 3.37 2.01 -9.53
N LEU A 52 4.55 1.41 -9.43
CA LEU A 52 4.84 0.36 -8.46
C LEU A 52 4.65 0.87 -7.02
N LEU A 53 5.23 2.03 -6.71
CA LEU A 53 5.16 2.61 -5.37
C LEU A 53 3.77 3.17 -5.05
N ALA A 54 3.05 3.64 -6.06
CA ALA A 54 1.64 4.04 -5.96
C ALA A 54 0.77 2.86 -5.50
N ALA A 55 1.00 1.67 -6.04
CA ALA A 55 0.26 0.46 -5.70
C ALA A 55 0.74 -0.20 -4.39
N ALA A 56 2.05 -0.29 -4.18
CA ALA A 56 2.66 -0.98 -3.02
C ALA A 56 2.77 -0.09 -1.77
N GLY A 57 2.48 1.21 -1.87
CA GLY A 57 2.68 2.23 -0.83
C GLY A 57 2.21 1.81 0.57
N PRO A 58 0.95 1.35 0.75
CA PRO A 58 0.47 0.90 2.06
C PRO A 58 1.31 -0.23 2.67
N ALA A 59 1.72 -1.21 1.86
CA ALA A 59 2.55 -2.33 2.32
C ALA A 59 3.96 -1.87 2.72
N ILE A 60 4.55 -0.92 1.96
CA ILE A 60 5.86 -0.33 2.28
C ILE A 60 5.79 0.44 3.61
N ILE A 61 4.73 1.25 3.80
CA ILE A 61 4.50 2.01 5.05
C ILE A 61 4.37 1.08 6.24
N MET A 62 3.54 0.04 6.14
CA MET A 62 3.33 -0.92 7.24
C MET A 62 4.61 -1.69 7.57
N ARG A 63 5.35 -2.15 6.55
CA ARG A 63 6.64 -2.81 6.75
C ARG A 63 7.63 -1.90 7.48
N ASN A 64 7.76 -0.65 7.04
CA ASN A 64 8.68 0.31 7.65
C ASN A 64 8.26 0.65 9.09
N THR A 65 6.95 0.75 9.35
CA THR A 65 6.39 0.98 10.68
C THR A 65 6.70 -0.18 11.63
N LEU A 66 6.46 -1.42 11.20
CA LEU A 66 6.75 -2.62 11.99
C LEU A 66 8.26 -2.76 12.27
N ARG A 67 9.10 -2.53 11.26
CA ARG A 67 10.57 -2.52 11.42
C ARG A 67 11.02 -1.42 12.37
N GLY A 68 10.56 -0.18 12.20
CA GLY A 68 10.89 0.94 13.08
C GLY A 68 10.43 0.71 14.52
N ARG A 69 9.28 0.07 14.73
CA ARG A 69 8.85 -0.29 16.08
C ARG A 69 9.72 -1.38 16.69
N LYS A 70 10.09 -2.40 15.91
CA LYS A 70 10.91 -3.54 16.37
C LYS A 70 12.35 -3.11 16.69
N TYR A 71 12.98 -2.33 15.81
CA TYR A 71 14.42 -2.04 15.88
C TYR A 71 14.74 -0.68 16.50
N GLU A 72 13.89 0.33 16.35
CA GLU A 72 14.16 1.69 16.81
C GLU A 72 13.29 2.09 18.02
N ARG A 73 12.47 1.15 18.55
CA ARG A 73 11.52 1.39 19.63
C ARG A 73 10.64 2.63 19.42
N ARG A 74 10.26 2.93 18.18
CA ARG A 74 9.41 4.10 17.86
C ARG A 74 8.15 4.14 18.74
N LYS A 75 7.75 5.36 19.11
CA LYS A 75 6.58 5.65 19.94
C LYS A 75 5.29 5.26 19.20
N ILE A 76 4.27 4.86 19.96
CA ILE A 76 3.01 4.33 19.41
C ILE A 76 2.27 5.33 18.50
N HIS A 77 2.42 6.64 18.72
CA HIS A 77 1.81 7.65 17.86
C HIS A 77 2.32 7.61 16.41
N PHE A 78 3.58 7.23 16.18
CA PHE A 78 4.08 7.04 14.81
C PHE A 78 3.42 5.85 14.12
N VAL A 79 3.13 4.78 14.88
CA VAL A 79 2.40 3.62 14.37
C VAL A 79 0.98 4.05 14.01
N ALA A 80 0.30 4.80 14.88
CA ALA A 80 -1.05 5.29 14.62
C ALA A 80 -1.12 6.15 13.35
N VAL A 81 -0.21 7.12 13.19
CA VAL A 81 -0.13 7.97 12.00
C VAL A 81 0.15 7.17 10.74
N ALA A 82 1.12 6.25 10.78
CA ALA A 82 1.44 5.43 9.62
C ALA A 82 0.28 4.51 9.22
N THR A 83 -0.41 3.91 10.19
CA THR A 83 -1.61 3.11 9.95
C THR A 83 -2.72 3.96 9.32
N MET A 84 -2.97 5.18 9.82
CA MET A 84 -3.96 6.08 9.22
C MET A 84 -3.62 6.39 7.76
N ILE A 85 -2.38 6.78 7.47
CA ILE A 85 -1.92 7.08 6.10
C ILE A 85 -2.08 5.84 5.20
N ALA A 86 -1.64 4.67 5.65
CA ALA A 86 -1.76 3.43 4.90
C ALA A 86 -3.23 3.04 4.66
N SER A 87 -4.12 3.28 5.63
CA SER A 87 -5.56 3.03 5.49
C SER A 87 -6.22 3.96 4.48
N PHE A 88 -5.95 5.26 4.52
CA PHE A 88 -6.51 6.20 3.54
C PHE A 88 -6.08 5.87 2.12
N TRP A 89 -4.79 5.55 1.95
CA TRP A 89 -4.25 5.13 0.66
C TRP A 89 -4.87 3.80 0.20
N SER A 90 -5.02 2.82 1.10
CA SER A 90 -5.65 1.53 0.78
C SER A 90 -7.11 1.68 0.37
N ILE A 91 -7.88 2.54 1.03
CA ILE A 91 -9.27 2.83 0.64
C ILE A 91 -9.31 3.37 -0.80
N ALA A 92 -8.42 4.32 -1.14
CA ALA A 92 -8.36 4.88 -2.49
C ALA A 92 -8.07 3.78 -3.54
N ILE A 93 -7.10 2.89 -3.28
CA ILE A 93 -6.80 1.74 -4.14
C ILE A 93 -8.01 0.81 -4.25
N GLY A 94 -8.61 0.43 -3.11
CA GLY A 94 -9.72 -0.50 -3.06
C GLY A 94 -10.94 -0.03 -3.82
N TYR A 95 -11.29 1.25 -3.74
CA TYR A 95 -12.39 1.79 -4.54
C TYR A 95 -12.15 1.69 -6.04
N GLN A 96 -10.92 1.91 -6.51
CA GLN A 96 -10.61 1.74 -7.93
C GLN A 96 -10.74 0.27 -8.35
N LEU A 97 -10.25 -0.66 -7.51
CA LEU A 97 -10.37 -2.08 -7.78
C LEU A 97 -11.83 -2.55 -7.79
N LEU A 98 -12.65 -2.10 -6.84
CA LEU A 98 -14.09 -2.40 -6.80
C LEU A 98 -14.80 -1.91 -8.05
N LYS A 99 -14.51 -0.68 -8.52
CA LYS A 99 -15.07 -0.14 -9.77
C LYS A 99 -14.66 -0.96 -10.98
N VAL A 100 -13.39 -1.32 -11.06
CA VAL A 100 -12.85 -2.16 -12.14
C VAL A 100 -13.53 -3.53 -12.15
N MET A 101 -13.66 -4.18 -10.99
CA MET A 101 -14.35 -5.46 -10.85
C MET A 101 -15.84 -5.37 -11.22
N ALA A 102 -16.53 -4.31 -10.80
CA ALA A 102 -17.93 -4.09 -11.15
C ALA A 102 -18.11 -3.84 -12.66
N GLY A 103 -17.20 -3.10 -13.29
CA GLY A 103 -17.21 -2.85 -14.74
C GLY A 103 -16.84 -4.08 -15.59
N PHE A 104 -16.18 -5.09 -15.02
CA PHE A 104 -16.00 -6.39 -15.67
C PHE A 104 -17.24 -7.30 -15.61
N GLY A 105 -18.22 -6.97 -14.76
CA GLY A 105 -19.46 -7.74 -14.59
C GLY A 105 -20.65 -7.23 -15.42
N SER A 106 -20.45 -6.15 -16.19
CA SER A 106 -21.44 -5.54 -17.11
C SER A 106 -21.13 -5.89 -18.57
#